data_AF-A0A7Y2F0B4-F1
#
_entry.id   AF-A0A7Y2F0B4-F1
#
_cell.length_a   1.000
_cell.length_b   1.000
_cell.length_c   1.000
_cell.angle_alpha   90.00
_cell.angle_beta   90.00
_cell.angle_gamma   90.00
#
_symmetry.space_group_name_H-M   'P 1'
#
loop_
_entity.id
_entity.type
_entity.pdbx_description
1 polymer ?
#
loop_
_entity_poly.entity_id
_entity_poly.type
_entity_poly.pdbx_seq_one_letter_code
_entity_poly.pdbx_strand_id
1 'polypeptide(L)'
;MTPDLVTSQAAPERTRVLRRDRTFRGALSLVVLLTAVGCYDAEEGIDLDAPDVAAAMASMDAATIEHHIRVLADDSLEGRAPGTAGFAGAARYVEESLRDMGLQPAGVDGTYQQPVPLRRATVVESESSMTVETPAATTTLAYDVDFYLGADPLRESVQVQSAPVVFVGFGVSAPGLGYDDYADIDVEGKVVLFLSGAPSAFPSNERAYYSSGATKG
;
A
#
# COMPACT_ATOMS: atom_id res chain seq x y z
N MET A 1 -43.64 31.16 36.81
CA MET A 1 -45.01 30.67 36.60
C MET A 1 -44.95 29.18 36.27
N THR A 2 -44.99 28.35 37.31
CA THR A 2 -45.36 26.92 37.29
C THR A 2 -46.87 26.78 37.52
N PRO A 3 -47.52 25.58 37.54
CA PRO A 3 -47.06 24.19 37.26
C PRO A 3 -47.68 23.65 35.94
N ASP A 4 -47.96 22.36 35.60
CA ASP A 4 -47.83 20.98 36.16
C ASP A 4 -47.50 20.01 34.98
N LEU A 5 -47.08 18.73 35.04
CA LEU A 5 -47.01 17.64 36.04
C LEU A 5 -48.13 16.56 36.16
N VAL A 6 -48.73 16.15 35.03
CA VAL A 6 -49.59 14.95 34.91
C VAL A 6 -48.85 13.90 34.07
N THR A 7 -48.36 12.74 34.55
CA THR A 7 -48.65 11.84 35.70
C THR A 7 -49.88 10.95 35.51
N SER A 8 -49.80 9.67 35.95
CA SER A 8 -50.82 8.61 35.81
C SER A 8 -50.85 7.92 34.41
N GLN A 9 -50.98 6.59 34.28
CA GLN A 9 -51.08 5.52 35.29
C GLN A 9 -50.48 4.20 34.77
N ALA A 10 -50.16 3.29 35.70
CA ALA A 10 -49.72 1.92 35.40
C ALA A 10 -50.72 0.88 35.94
N ALA A 11 -50.46 -0.40 35.65
CA ALA A 11 -51.14 -1.59 36.20
C ALA A 11 -52.58 -1.84 35.66
N PRO A 12 -53.14 -3.07 35.75
CA PRO A 12 -52.63 -4.22 36.50
C PRO A 12 -52.25 -5.46 35.69
N GLU A 13 -51.30 -6.20 36.26
CA GLU A 13 -51.07 -7.62 35.99
C GLU A 13 -52.35 -8.44 36.22
N ARG A 14 -52.47 -9.60 35.55
CA ARG A 14 -53.45 -10.63 35.94
C ARG A 14 -52.76 -11.93 36.30
N THR A 15 -52.37 -12.02 37.56
CA THR A 15 -51.92 -13.24 38.22
C THR A 15 -52.96 -14.36 38.03
N ARG A 16 -52.56 -15.50 37.44
CA ARG A 16 -53.31 -16.75 37.53
C ARG A 16 -52.47 -17.78 38.29
N VAL A 17 -52.78 -17.91 39.58
CA VAL A 17 -52.13 -18.90 40.45
C VAL A 17 -52.65 -20.31 40.13
N LEU A 18 -51.77 -21.29 40.33
CA LEU A 18 -51.90 -22.72 40.05
C LEU A 18 -53.28 -23.33 40.38
N ARG A 19 -53.71 -24.27 39.53
CA ARG A 19 -54.19 -25.57 40.04
C ARG A 19 -53.05 -26.59 39.91
N ARG A 20 -53.01 -27.56 40.83
CA ARG A 20 -51.81 -28.34 41.14
C ARG A 20 -52.14 -29.84 41.22
N ASP A 21 -52.31 -30.46 40.07
CA ASP A 21 -52.42 -31.91 39.99
C ASP A 21 -51.03 -32.53 39.85
N ARG A 22 -50.79 -33.59 40.62
CA ARG A 22 -49.47 -34.20 40.85
C ARG A 22 -49.34 -35.52 40.11
N THR A 23 -48.09 -35.87 39.81
CA THR A 23 -47.59 -37.22 39.53
C THR A 23 -48.29 -38.02 38.41
N PHE A 24 -47.55 -38.23 37.32
CA PHE A 24 -47.18 -39.61 37.01
C PHE A 24 -45.67 -39.71 36.73
N ARG A 25 -45.11 -40.91 36.83
CA ARG A 25 -43.66 -41.18 36.77
C ARG A 25 -43.35 -41.92 35.46
N GLY A 26 -42.30 -41.50 34.76
CA GLY A 26 -41.80 -42.19 33.56
C GLY A 26 -40.52 -41.52 33.08
N ALA A 27 -39.40 -42.22 33.15
CA ALA A 27 -38.10 -41.72 32.71
C ALA A 27 -37.73 -42.31 31.35
N LEU A 28 -37.19 -41.49 30.45
CA LEU A 28 -36.46 -41.94 29.27
C LEU A 28 -35.46 -40.84 28.87
N SER A 29 -34.21 -41.25 28.60
CA SER A 29 -33.15 -40.60 27.80
C SER A 29 -33.22 -39.05 27.62
N LEU A 30 -32.31 -38.21 28.12
CA LEU A 30 -30.84 -38.29 28.29
C LEU A 30 -30.11 -38.89 27.08
N VAL A 31 -29.05 -38.20 26.61
CA VAL A 31 -28.28 -38.47 25.37
C VAL A 31 -28.94 -37.93 24.07
N VAL A 32 -28.86 -36.60 23.89
CA VAL A 32 -28.22 -35.97 22.70
C VAL A 32 -27.53 -34.69 23.20
N LEU A 33 -26.24 -34.76 23.52
CA LEU A 33 -25.46 -33.59 23.95
C LEU A 33 -23.96 -33.77 23.61
N LEU A 34 -23.64 -34.14 22.37
CA LEU A 34 -22.25 -34.31 21.92
C LEU A 34 -22.02 -34.19 20.39
N THR A 35 -22.80 -33.36 19.67
CA THR A 35 -22.66 -33.21 18.21
C THR A 35 -22.80 -31.76 17.74
N ALA A 36 -21.85 -30.90 18.14
CA ALA A 36 -21.60 -29.58 17.52
C ALA A 36 -20.21 -28.97 17.86
N VAL A 37 -19.25 -29.74 18.37
CA VAL A 37 -17.84 -29.34 18.39
C VAL A 37 -17.23 -29.92 17.12
N GLY A 38 -17.01 -29.11 16.09
CA GLY A 38 -16.63 -29.66 14.78
C GLY A 38 -16.77 -28.77 13.54
N CYS A 39 -17.31 -27.55 13.63
CA CYS A 39 -16.88 -26.49 12.71
C CYS A 39 -15.66 -25.80 13.32
N TYR A 40 -14.53 -26.51 13.27
CA TYR A 40 -13.30 -25.81 12.93
C TYR A 40 -13.40 -25.51 11.44
N ASP A 41 -13.18 -24.26 11.05
CA ASP A 41 -12.89 -23.98 9.65
C ASP A 41 -11.65 -24.80 9.28
N ALA A 42 -11.83 -25.77 8.39
CA ALA A 42 -10.69 -26.39 7.75
C ALA A 42 -10.07 -25.30 6.87
N GLU A 43 -8.78 -25.01 7.07
CA GLU A 43 -8.04 -24.29 6.04
C GLU A 43 -8.04 -25.20 4.80
N GLU A 44 -8.89 -24.87 3.81
CA GLU A 44 -8.86 -25.46 2.48
C GLU A 44 -7.55 -25.04 1.81
N GLY A 45 -6.47 -25.76 2.17
CA GLY A 45 -5.19 -25.66 1.51
C GLY A 45 -5.40 -25.95 0.03
N ILE A 46 -5.00 -24.99 -0.81
CA ILE A 46 -5.20 -25.05 -2.26
C ILE A 46 -4.43 -26.26 -2.80
N ASP A 47 -5.16 -27.32 -3.14
CA ASP A 47 -4.61 -28.50 -3.78
C ASP A 47 -4.27 -28.17 -5.24
N LEU A 48 -2.96 -28.03 -5.52
CA LEU A 48 -2.46 -27.67 -6.83
C LEU A 48 -2.54 -28.83 -7.84
N ASP A 49 -2.72 -30.07 -7.36
CA ASP A 49 -2.92 -31.27 -8.18
C ASP A 49 -4.42 -31.54 -8.46
N ALA A 50 -5.32 -30.68 -7.97
CA ALA A 50 -6.77 -30.81 -8.16
C ALA A 50 -7.17 -30.74 -9.65
N PRO A 51 -8.20 -31.51 -10.08
CA PRO A 51 -8.52 -31.67 -11.51
C PRO A 51 -9.06 -30.41 -12.18
N ASP A 52 -9.61 -29.48 -11.41
CA ASP A 52 -10.05 -28.15 -11.85
C ASP A 52 -8.88 -27.18 -12.01
N VAL A 53 -7.89 -27.21 -11.11
CA VAL A 53 -6.61 -26.49 -11.28
C VAL A 53 -5.87 -26.99 -12.51
N ALA A 54 -5.79 -28.31 -12.70
CA ALA A 54 -5.20 -28.92 -13.89
C ALA A 54 -5.96 -28.54 -15.19
N ALA A 55 -7.29 -28.48 -15.15
CA ALA A 55 -8.10 -28.02 -16.28
C ALA A 55 -7.92 -26.53 -16.57
N ALA A 56 -7.80 -25.68 -15.55
CA ALA A 56 -7.50 -24.26 -15.69
C ALA A 56 -6.11 -24.05 -16.33
N MET A 57 -5.08 -24.76 -15.86
CA MET A 57 -3.74 -24.75 -16.47
C MET A 57 -3.78 -25.21 -17.93
N ALA A 58 -4.55 -26.26 -18.25
CA ALA A 58 -4.73 -26.74 -19.62
C ALA A 58 -5.51 -25.77 -20.53
N SER A 59 -6.25 -24.82 -19.96
CA SER A 59 -6.96 -23.76 -20.68
C SER A 59 -6.11 -22.52 -20.97
N MET A 60 -4.90 -22.42 -20.41
CA MET A 60 -4.00 -21.28 -20.63
C MET A 60 -3.40 -21.30 -22.05
N ASP A 61 -3.88 -20.42 -22.91
CA ASP A 61 -3.39 -20.24 -24.27
C ASP A 61 -2.32 -19.13 -24.37
N ALA A 62 -1.19 -19.46 -25.01
CA ALA A 62 -0.10 -18.53 -25.27
C ALA A 62 -0.49 -17.41 -26.25
N ALA A 63 -1.35 -17.67 -27.25
CA ALA A 63 -1.76 -16.65 -28.22
C ALA A 63 -2.68 -15.59 -27.58
N THR A 64 -3.52 -15.99 -26.62
CA THR A 64 -4.35 -15.11 -25.80
C THR A 64 -3.48 -14.21 -24.90
N ILE A 65 -2.45 -14.77 -24.25
CA ILE A 65 -1.47 -13.99 -23.48
C ILE A 65 -0.71 -13.01 -24.40
N GLU A 66 -0.26 -13.46 -25.57
CA GLU A 66 0.41 -12.62 -26.58
C GLU A 66 -0.49 -11.49 -27.09
N HIS A 67 -1.80 -11.74 -27.25
CA HIS A 67 -2.78 -10.72 -27.62
C HIS A 67 -2.92 -9.64 -26.55
N HIS A 68 -3.12 -10.02 -25.27
CA HIS A 68 -3.21 -9.05 -24.17
C HIS A 68 -1.92 -8.22 -24.03
N ILE A 69 -0.75 -8.85 -24.18
CA ILE A 69 0.55 -8.15 -24.17
C ILE A 69 0.63 -7.14 -25.32
N ARG A 70 0.23 -7.52 -26.55
CA ARG A 70 0.22 -6.60 -27.70
C ARG A 70 -0.68 -5.38 -27.45
N VAL A 71 -1.95 -5.59 -27.06
CA VAL A 71 -2.88 -4.47 -26.84
C VAL A 71 -2.39 -3.55 -25.72
N LEU A 72 -1.83 -4.09 -24.64
CA LEU A 72 -1.27 -3.30 -23.52
C LEU A 72 0.12 -2.70 -23.82
N ALA A 73 0.70 -2.95 -24.99
CA ALA A 73 1.99 -2.39 -25.43
C ALA A 73 1.89 -1.62 -26.76
N ASP A 74 0.69 -1.45 -27.31
CA ASP A 74 0.45 -0.79 -28.59
C ASP A 74 0.64 0.73 -28.51
N ASP A 75 1.19 1.32 -29.56
CA ASP A 75 1.47 2.77 -29.65
C ASP A 75 0.20 3.62 -29.49
N SER A 76 -1.00 3.09 -29.82
CA SER A 76 -2.28 3.77 -29.62
C SER A 76 -2.64 4.04 -28.15
N LEU A 77 -1.92 3.43 -27.19
CA LEU A 77 -2.01 3.76 -25.78
C LEU A 77 -1.03 4.86 -25.33
N GLU A 78 -0.05 5.28 -26.14
CA GLU A 78 0.94 6.33 -25.79
C GLU A 78 1.69 6.11 -24.44
N GLY A 79 1.65 4.90 -23.89
CA GLY A 79 2.20 4.56 -22.57
C GLY A 79 1.22 4.69 -21.39
N ARG A 80 1.41 3.82 -20.38
CA ARG A 80 0.48 3.59 -19.26
C ARG A 80 0.91 4.28 -17.95
N ALA A 81 1.47 5.49 -18.03
CA ALA A 81 1.82 6.26 -16.84
C ALA A 81 0.55 6.74 -16.08
N PRO A 82 0.48 6.67 -14.74
CA PRO A 82 -0.73 7.04 -14.01
C PRO A 82 -1.23 8.45 -14.32
N GLY A 83 -2.52 8.56 -14.64
CA GLY A 83 -3.17 9.83 -15.00
C GLY A 83 -3.05 10.25 -16.47
N THR A 84 -2.43 9.45 -17.36
CA THR A 84 -2.49 9.71 -18.82
C THR A 84 -3.78 9.17 -19.45
N ALA A 85 -4.09 9.65 -20.67
CA ALA A 85 -5.13 9.07 -21.51
C ALA A 85 -4.87 7.58 -21.80
N GLY A 86 -3.60 7.20 -21.99
CA GLY A 86 -3.13 5.83 -22.15
C GLY A 86 -3.44 4.90 -20.99
N PHE A 87 -3.19 5.36 -19.76
CA PHE A 87 -3.58 4.62 -18.56
C PHE A 87 -5.10 4.42 -18.49
N ALA A 88 -5.90 5.45 -18.84
CA ALA A 88 -7.35 5.32 -18.90
C ALA A 88 -7.82 4.38 -20.03
N GLY A 89 -7.10 4.30 -21.15
CA GLY A 89 -7.34 3.31 -22.21
C GLY A 89 -7.07 1.88 -21.75
N ALA A 90 -5.91 1.65 -21.15
CA ALA A 90 -5.53 0.35 -20.59
C ALA A 90 -6.47 -0.12 -19.46
N ALA A 91 -6.92 0.79 -18.60
CA ALA A 91 -7.88 0.50 -17.55
C ALA A 91 -9.22 0.01 -18.13
N ARG A 92 -9.73 0.65 -19.20
CA ARG A 92 -10.94 0.19 -19.90
C ARG A 92 -10.76 -1.19 -20.52
N TYR A 93 -9.63 -1.45 -21.18
CA TYR A 93 -9.37 -2.78 -21.78
C TYR A 93 -9.34 -3.90 -20.75
N VAL A 94 -8.74 -3.67 -19.58
CA VAL A 94 -8.77 -4.63 -18.46
C VAL A 94 -10.18 -4.77 -17.90
N GLU A 95 -10.91 -3.67 -17.71
CA GLU A 95 -12.31 -3.66 -17.25
C GLU A 95 -13.26 -4.41 -18.21
N GLU A 96 -13.07 -4.27 -19.52
CA GLU A 96 -13.78 -5.01 -20.56
C GLU A 96 -13.41 -6.51 -20.53
N SER A 97 -12.11 -6.84 -20.43
CA SER A 97 -11.65 -8.23 -20.29
C SER A 97 -12.23 -8.93 -19.05
N LEU A 98 -12.36 -8.20 -17.93
CA LEU A 98 -12.98 -8.72 -16.69
C LEU A 98 -14.49 -8.98 -16.86
N ARG A 99 -15.20 -8.13 -17.60
CA ARG A 99 -16.62 -8.33 -17.97
C ARG A 99 -16.81 -9.54 -18.87
N ASP A 100 -15.95 -9.71 -19.87
CA ASP A 100 -16.05 -10.81 -20.84
C ASP A 100 -15.73 -12.18 -20.19
N MET A 101 -14.87 -12.20 -19.18
CA MET A 101 -14.66 -13.36 -18.29
C MET A 101 -15.80 -13.58 -17.26
N GLY A 102 -16.82 -12.71 -17.22
CA GLY A 102 -17.99 -12.84 -16.35
C GLY A 102 -17.75 -12.47 -14.88
N LEU A 103 -16.61 -11.89 -14.53
CA LEU A 103 -16.33 -11.45 -13.17
C LEU A 103 -17.30 -10.34 -12.75
N GLN A 104 -17.53 -10.23 -11.44
CA GLN A 104 -18.35 -9.15 -10.87
C GLN A 104 -17.46 -7.96 -10.46
N PRO A 105 -17.96 -6.72 -10.55
CA PRO A 105 -17.23 -5.55 -10.09
C PRO A 105 -17.03 -5.55 -8.57
N ALA A 106 -15.82 -5.21 -8.13
CA ALA A 106 -15.41 -5.19 -6.72
C ALA A 106 -14.75 -3.87 -6.27
N GLY A 107 -14.76 -2.85 -7.13
CA GLY A 107 -14.31 -1.50 -6.84
C GLY A 107 -15.40 -0.61 -6.23
N VAL A 108 -15.12 0.69 -6.13
CA VAL A 108 -16.03 1.67 -5.50
C VAL A 108 -17.34 1.77 -6.29
N ASP A 109 -18.45 1.90 -5.57
CA ASP A 109 -19.83 2.02 -6.08
C ASP A 109 -20.26 0.94 -7.08
N GLY A 110 -19.69 -0.27 -6.98
CA GLY A 110 -19.99 -1.38 -7.89
C GLY A 110 -19.37 -1.22 -9.28
N THR A 111 -18.27 -0.47 -9.39
CA THR A 111 -17.43 -0.41 -10.58
C THR A 111 -16.27 -1.40 -10.51
N TYR A 112 -15.49 -1.53 -11.58
CA TYR A 112 -14.22 -2.28 -11.55
C TYR A 112 -13.03 -1.42 -11.08
N GLN A 113 -13.28 -0.16 -10.67
CA GLN A 113 -12.22 0.82 -10.46
C GLN A 113 -12.05 1.15 -8.98
N GLN A 114 -10.79 1.12 -8.53
CA GLN A 114 -10.37 1.60 -7.21
C GLN A 114 -9.73 2.98 -7.38
N PRO A 115 -10.36 4.08 -6.91
CA PRO A 115 -9.71 5.37 -6.87
C PRO A 115 -8.52 5.33 -5.89
N VAL A 116 -7.37 5.85 -6.33
CA VAL A 116 -6.16 5.99 -5.52
C VAL A 116 -5.71 7.46 -5.60
N PRO A 117 -5.54 8.17 -4.47
CA PRO A 117 -5.08 9.55 -4.49
C PRO A 117 -3.59 9.61 -4.86
N LEU A 118 -3.29 10.18 -6.03
CA LEU A 118 -1.93 10.36 -6.52
C LEU A 118 -1.45 11.79 -6.28
N ARG A 119 -0.16 11.94 -5.97
CA ARG A 119 0.56 13.22 -6.02
C ARG A 119 1.52 13.21 -7.20
N ARG A 120 1.65 14.35 -7.88
CA ARG A 120 2.68 14.59 -8.89
C ARG A 120 3.55 15.75 -8.42
N ALA A 121 4.86 15.56 -8.50
CA ALA A 121 5.86 16.61 -8.32
C ALA A 121 6.72 16.68 -9.59
N THR A 122 7.14 17.88 -9.96
CA THR A 122 7.98 18.16 -11.14
C THR A 122 8.88 19.33 -10.82
N VAL A 123 10.15 19.27 -11.22
CA VAL A 123 11.09 20.39 -11.09
C VAL A 123 10.66 21.51 -12.03
N VAL A 124 10.65 22.76 -11.55
CA VAL A 124 10.48 23.95 -12.39
C VAL A 124 11.87 24.51 -12.65
N GLU A 125 12.47 24.07 -13.77
CA GLU A 125 13.88 24.29 -14.08
C GLU A 125 14.25 25.78 -14.17
N SER A 126 13.36 26.60 -14.73
CA SER A 126 13.52 28.06 -14.81
C SER A 126 13.50 28.80 -13.46
N GLU A 127 13.07 28.14 -12.39
CA GLU A 127 13.02 28.66 -11.02
C GLU A 127 13.98 27.91 -10.08
N SER A 128 14.74 26.95 -10.62
CA SER A 128 15.66 26.08 -9.87
C SER A 128 17.11 26.42 -10.17
N SER A 129 17.94 26.52 -9.14
CA SER A 129 19.39 26.70 -9.30
C SER A 129 20.16 26.12 -8.11
N MET A 130 21.42 25.76 -8.35
CA MET A 130 22.33 25.32 -7.30
C MET A 130 23.67 26.03 -7.47
N THR A 131 24.16 26.61 -6.39
CA THR A 131 25.45 27.32 -6.34
C THR A 131 26.29 26.75 -5.21
N VAL A 132 27.53 26.42 -5.52
CA VAL A 132 28.52 25.94 -4.55
C VAL A 132 29.50 27.06 -4.24
N GLU A 133 29.67 27.39 -2.96
CA GLU A 133 30.60 28.40 -2.49
C GLU A 133 31.81 27.74 -1.82
N THR A 134 33.00 28.21 -2.16
CA THR A 134 34.27 27.75 -1.58
C THR A 134 35.16 28.96 -1.24
N PRO A 135 36.18 28.82 -0.38
CA PRO A 135 37.12 29.91 -0.09
C PRO A 135 37.93 30.42 -1.30
N ALA A 136 37.87 29.72 -2.45
CA ALA A 136 38.58 30.10 -3.68
C ALA A 136 37.65 30.66 -4.77
N ALA A 137 36.40 30.19 -4.84
CA ALA A 137 35.44 30.56 -5.87
C ALA A 137 33.99 30.24 -5.48
N THR A 138 33.05 31.00 -6.03
CA THR A 138 31.61 30.68 -6.09
C THR A 138 31.28 30.20 -7.50
N THR A 139 30.61 29.05 -7.62
CA THR A 139 30.25 28.42 -8.91
C THR A 139 28.77 28.06 -8.92
N THR A 140 27.99 28.70 -9.79
CA THR A 140 26.65 28.24 -10.14
C THR A 140 26.77 27.05 -11.09
N LEU A 141 26.08 25.97 -10.77
CA LEU A 141 26.09 24.72 -11.55
C LEU A 141 25.04 24.75 -12.66
N ALA A 142 25.32 24.08 -13.77
CA ALA A 142 24.39 23.91 -14.87
C ALA A 142 23.50 22.67 -14.64
N TYR A 143 22.18 22.89 -14.61
CA TYR A 143 21.21 21.80 -14.58
C TYR A 143 21.27 20.98 -15.88
N ASP A 144 20.96 19.68 -15.82
CA ASP A 144 21.09 18.68 -16.91
C ASP A 144 22.55 18.44 -17.39
N VAL A 145 23.54 19.06 -16.73
CA VAL A 145 24.97 18.89 -17.02
C VAL A 145 25.76 18.51 -15.77
N ASP A 146 25.72 19.36 -14.74
CA ASP A 146 26.43 19.16 -13.47
C ASP A 146 25.56 18.48 -12.42
N PHE A 147 24.23 18.67 -12.49
CA PHE A 147 23.28 18.13 -11.51
C PHE A 147 21.86 17.93 -12.06
N TYR A 148 21.10 17.10 -11.34
CA TYR A 148 19.64 16.95 -11.45
C TYR A 148 19.00 17.20 -10.09
N LEU A 149 17.70 17.50 -10.08
CA LEU A 149 16.92 17.66 -8.84
C LEU A 149 15.83 16.58 -8.74
N GLY A 150 15.63 16.04 -7.54
CA GLY A 150 14.42 15.29 -7.20
C GLY A 150 13.31 16.26 -6.80
N ALA A 151 12.11 16.09 -7.34
CA ALA A 151 10.96 16.91 -6.96
C ALA A 151 10.29 16.36 -5.68
N ASP A 152 10.05 17.22 -4.70
CA ASP A 152 9.43 16.86 -3.41
C ASP A 152 7.89 16.80 -3.53
N PRO A 153 7.23 15.64 -3.30
CA PRO A 153 5.77 15.54 -3.34
C PRO A 153 5.06 16.11 -2.10
N LEU A 154 5.80 16.65 -1.13
CA LEU A 154 5.31 17.22 0.12
C LEU A 154 5.54 18.74 0.25
N ARG A 155 6.39 19.35 -0.60
CA ARG A 155 6.75 20.78 -0.52
C ARG A 155 6.72 21.44 -1.90
N GLU A 156 6.12 22.63 -1.98
CA GLU A 156 6.06 23.43 -3.22
C GLU A 156 7.41 24.07 -3.58
N SER A 157 8.22 24.40 -2.58
CA SER A 157 9.60 24.87 -2.76
C SER A 157 10.49 24.48 -1.58
N VAL A 158 11.79 24.40 -1.85
CA VAL A 158 12.84 24.21 -0.84
C VAL A 158 13.93 25.24 -1.14
N GLN A 159 14.37 25.97 -0.11
CA GLN A 159 15.48 26.92 -0.21
C GLN A 159 16.48 26.65 0.90
N VAL A 160 17.75 26.54 0.52
CA VAL A 160 18.89 26.40 1.44
C VAL A 160 19.84 27.55 1.15
N GLN A 161 20.14 28.37 2.17
CA GLN A 161 20.98 29.56 2.03
C GLN A 161 22.25 29.38 2.88
N SER A 162 23.41 29.40 2.24
CA SER A 162 24.76 29.37 2.87
C SER A 162 24.96 28.30 3.95
N ALA A 163 24.36 27.11 3.78
CA ALA A 163 24.57 25.96 4.66
C ALA A 163 25.89 25.23 4.32
N PRO A 164 26.69 24.77 5.31
CA PRO A 164 27.86 23.95 5.04
C PRO A 164 27.48 22.60 4.40
N VAL A 165 28.34 22.08 3.52
CA VAL A 165 28.21 20.72 2.98
C VAL A 165 29.09 19.76 3.80
N VAL A 166 28.59 18.57 4.11
CA VAL A 166 29.32 17.52 4.82
C VAL A 166 29.21 16.19 4.07
N PHE A 167 30.34 15.47 3.93
CA PHE A 167 30.39 14.21 3.20
C PHE A 167 30.33 13.02 4.16
N VAL A 168 29.38 12.09 3.92
CA VAL A 168 29.06 10.95 4.81
C VAL A 168 29.22 9.59 4.11
N GLY A 169 30.22 9.42 3.23
CA GLY A 169 30.47 8.11 2.61
C GLY A 169 29.28 7.63 1.76
N PHE A 170 28.60 6.57 2.18
CA PHE A 170 27.39 6.07 1.53
C PHE A 170 26.07 6.60 2.15
N GLY A 171 26.12 7.38 3.24
CA GLY A 171 24.92 7.80 3.98
C GLY A 171 24.14 6.64 4.60
N VAL A 172 24.83 5.58 5.03
CA VAL A 172 24.22 4.36 5.58
C VAL A 172 24.41 4.30 7.09
N SER A 173 23.30 4.37 7.83
CA SER A 173 23.24 3.95 9.23
C SER A 173 22.65 2.55 9.35
N ALA A 174 23.47 1.58 9.77
CA ALA A 174 23.10 0.17 9.89
C ALA A 174 23.69 -0.46 11.18
N PRO A 175 23.26 -0.04 12.39
CA PRO A 175 23.87 -0.50 13.65
C PRO A 175 23.84 -2.02 13.85
N GLY A 176 22.82 -2.71 13.32
CA GLY A 176 22.73 -4.18 13.35
C GLY A 176 23.78 -4.92 12.50
N LEU A 177 24.47 -4.20 11.61
CA LEU A 177 25.63 -4.67 10.83
C LEU A 177 26.96 -4.11 11.36
N GLY A 178 26.94 -3.34 12.46
CA GLY A 178 28.12 -2.68 13.02
C GLY A 178 28.69 -1.57 12.12
N TYR A 179 27.85 -0.95 11.28
CA TYR A 179 28.25 0.08 10.32
C TYR A 179 27.37 1.33 10.49
N ASP A 180 27.97 2.51 10.56
CA ASP A 180 27.25 3.78 10.60
C ASP A 180 28.13 4.91 10.03
N ASP A 181 27.78 5.41 8.85
CA ASP A 181 28.48 6.52 8.18
C ASP A 181 28.41 7.84 8.98
N TYR A 182 27.48 7.97 9.93
CA TYR A 182 27.20 9.22 10.67
C TYR A 182 27.84 9.27 12.06
N ALA A 183 28.43 8.17 12.55
CA ALA A 183 28.77 7.98 13.97
C ALA A 183 29.64 9.09 14.60
N ASP A 184 30.58 9.64 13.82
CA ASP A 184 31.50 10.71 14.22
C ASP A 184 31.26 12.03 13.45
N ILE A 185 30.09 12.19 12.80
CA ILE A 185 29.80 13.32 11.89
C ILE A 185 28.57 14.11 12.35
N ASP A 186 28.81 15.34 12.82
CA ASP A 186 27.75 16.33 13.04
C ASP A 186 27.15 16.81 11.70
N VAL A 187 25.94 16.35 11.40
CA VAL A 187 25.15 16.76 10.22
C VAL A 187 24.13 17.87 10.50
N GLU A 188 23.97 18.35 11.75
CA GLU A 188 22.89 19.28 12.08
C GLU A 188 23.07 20.64 11.37
N GLY A 189 22.02 21.10 10.69
CA GLY A 189 22.03 22.35 9.92
C GLY A 189 22.87 22.33 8.63
N LYS A 190 23.31 21.17 8.15
CA LYS A 190 24.21 21.01 6.99
C LYS A 190 23.53 20.29 5.83
N VAL A 191 24.06 20.48 4.62
CA VAL A 191 23.71 19.70 3.44
C VAL A 191 24.55 18.42 3.45
N VAL A 192 23.89 17.28 3.51
CA VAL A 192 24.54 15.96 3.52
C VAL A 192 24.82 15.51 2.08
N LEU A 193 26.07 15.20 1.78
CA LEU A 193 26.53 14.63 0.52
C LEU A 193 26.95 13.17 0.73
N PHE A 194 26.39 12.26 -0.07
CA PHE A 194 26.65 10.82 0.00
C PHE A 194 26.79 10.20 -1.40
N LEU A 195 27.37 9.00 -1.46
CA LEU A 195 27.49 8.20 -2.67
C LEU A 195 26.30 7.25 -2.83
N SER A 196 25.81 7.11 -4.07
CA SER A 196 24.86 6.09 -4.46
C SER A 196 25.42 4.68 -4.23
N GLY A 197 24.54 3.73 -3.90
CA GLY A 197 24.94 2.38 -3.51
C GLY A 197 25.13 2.24 -1.99
N ALA A 198 25.83 1.18 -1.57
CA ALA A 198 26.07 0.83 -0.18
C ALA A 198 27.41 0.08 -0.02
N PRO A 199 27.97 -0.03 1.19
CA PRO A 199 29.27 -0.66 1.43
C PRO A 199 29.41 -2.05 0.79
N SER A 200 30.50 -2.28 0.07
CA SER A 200 30.75 -3.53 -0.68
C SER A 200 30.86 -4.77 0.22
N ALA A 201 31.16 -4.58 1.51
CA ALA A 201 31.22 -5.64 2.52
C ALA A 201 29.83 -6.15 2.96
N PHE A 202 28.74 -5.44 2.64
CA PHE A 202 27.39 -5.90 3.01
C PHE A 202 26.97 -7.11 2.16
N PRO A 203 26.26 -8.10 2.73
CA PRO A 203 25.67 -9.20 1.97
C PRO A 203 24.62 -8.68 0.97
N SER A 204 24.22 -9.51 0.01
CA SER A 204 23.51 -9.07 -1.20
C SER A 204 22.21 -8.32 -0.93
N ASN A 205 21.46 -8.73 0.08
CA ASN A 205 20.09 -8.28 0.30
C ASN A 205 20.10 -6.95 1.07
N GLU A 206 20.95 -6.88 2.09
CA GLU A 206 21.26 -5.71 2.88
C GLU A 206 21.88 -4.62 1.99
N ARG A 207 22.84 -4.99 1.13
CA ARG A 207 23.47 -4.03 0.20
C ARG A 207 22.47 -3.53 -0.84
N ALA A 208 21.54 -4.35 -1.32
CA ALA A 208 20.47 -3.91 -2.21
C ALA A 208 19.50 -2.95 -1.50
N TYR A 209 19.11 -3.25 -0.26
CA TYR A 209 18.26 -2.40 0.58
C TYR A 209 18.92 -1.03 0.84
N TYR A 210 20.11 -1.02 1.45
CA TYR A 210 20.83 0.20 1.82
C TYR A 210 21.39 0.99 0.61
N SER A 211 21.30 0.46 -0.60
CA SER A 211 21.61 1.22 -1.83
C SER A 211 20.51 2.23 -2.19
N SER A 212 19.32 2.13 -1.60
CA SER A 212 18.21 3.04 -1.84
C SER A 212 18.45 4.42 -1.23
N GLY A 213 18.18 5.48 -2.01
CA GLY A 213 18.15 6.85 -1.50
C GLY A 213 17.13 7.05 -0.36
N ALA A 214 16.06 6.24 -0.33
CA ALA A 214 15.05 6.28 0.73
C ALA A 214 15.47 5.57 2.04
N THR A 215 16.68 5.00 2.09
CA THR A 215 17.27 4.37 3.29
C THR A 215 18.48 5.13 3.85
N LYS A 216 18.71 6.35 3.34
CA LYS A 216 19.77 7.25 3.82
C LYS A 216 19.26 8.10 4.99
N GLY A 217 20.17 8.46 5.90
CA GLY A 217 19.90 9.31 7.07
C GLY A 217 19.95 10.80 6.78
#